data_AF-A0A150QYG2-F1
#
_entry.id   AF-A0A150QYG2-F1
#
_cell.length_a   1.000
_cell.length_b   1.000
_cell.length_c   1.000
_cell.angle_alpha   90.00
_cell.angle_beta   90.00
_cell.angle_gamma   90.00
#
_symmetry.space_group_name_H-M   'P 1'
#
loop_
_entity.id
_entity.type
_entity.pdbx_description
1 polymer ?
#
loop_
_entity_poly.entity_id
_entity_poly.type
_entity_poly.pdbx_seq_one_letter_code
_entity_poly.pdbx_strand_id
1 'polypeptide(L)'
;MARRDDAAIRERVRAIVAAVIAPNAERVDREGVFPRENLEALAREGWNGVLLPEELGGLGLGHVEFAIATEEIGRACASTALVYVMHIGAAQTIALYGNDDQKERWLRPARRGLIGTYSTSEKASGGHWWFNFSEAKRDGDDYLVSADKSFTTSAGKADYYVLQTRTPGAKGPTDISFFIVDGKRPGIEAGRWDALGVQATAAGRSSAPSATRARRSPWGRPTTSRASGSANRSSDCRSSSSRPAESEPARARTEERNHE
;
A
#
# COMPACT_ATOMS: atom_id res chain seq x y z
N MET A 1 -14.02 10.04 -23.28
CA MET A 1 -14.02 9.98 -21.81
C MET A 1 -13.89 11.40 -21.31
N ALA A 2 -14.93 11.98 -20.71
CA ALA A 2 -14.89 13.37 -20.25
C ALA A 2 -13.74 13.53 -19.23
N ARG A 3 -12.87 14.54 -19.42
CA ARG A 3 -11.91 14.90 -18.37
C ARG A 3 -12.74 15.27 -17.15
N ARG A 4 -12.64 14.47 -16.08
CA ARG A 4 -13.11 14.89 -14.77
C ARG A 4 -12.33 16.14 -14.37
N ASP A 5 -12.90 16.96 -13.49
CA ASP A 5 -12.25 18.18 -13.04
C ASP A 5 -11.10 17.84 -12.08
N ASP A 6 -9.96 17.48 -12.67
CA ASP A 6 -8.73 17.12 -11.96
C ASP A 6 -8.24 18.27 -11.05
N ALA A 7 -8.56 19.52 -11.38
CA ALA A 7 -8.23 20.68 -10.56
C ALA A 7 -9.08 20.72 -9.28
N ALA A 8 -10.39 20.49 -9.38
CA ALA A 8 -11.26 20.37 -8.22
C ALA A 8 -10.87 19.19 -7.31
N ILE A 9 -10.49 18.05 -7.90
CA ILE A 9 -9.97 16.89 -7.15
C ILE A 9 -8.70 17.25 -6.38
N ARG A 10 -7.75 17.91 -7.04
CA ARG A 10 -6.50 18.35 -6.41
C ARG A 10 -6.76 19.28 -5.23
N GLU A 11 -7.67 20.25 -5.40
CA GLU A 11 -7.98 21.22 -4.35
C GLU A 11 -8.59 20.54 -3.11
N ARG A 12 -9.49 19.56 -3.30
CA ARG A 12 -10.07 18.78 -2.20
C ARG A 12 -9.01 18.04 -1.38
N VAL A 13 -8.03 17.41 -2.02
CA VAL A 13 -6.93 16.73 -1.30
C VAL A 13 -6.02 17.76 -0.63
N ARG A 14 -5.68 18.84 -1.34
CA ARG A 14 -4.79 19.90 -0.85
C ARG A 14 -5.31 20.56 0.42
N ALA A 15 -6.63 20.75 0.54
CA ALA A 15 -7.26 21.26 1.75
C ALA A 15 -6.94 20.37 2.97
N ILE A 16 -7.03 19.05 2.83
CA ILE A 16 -6.69 18.09 3.91
C ILE A 16 -5.18 18.11 4.18
N VAL A 17 -4.37 18.17 3.13
CA VAL A 17 -2.92 18.23 3.24
C VAL A 17 -2.48 19.45 4.04
N ALA A 18 -2.99 20.64 3.69
CA ALA A 18 -2.66 21.89 4.37
C ALA A 18 -3.15 21.91 5.82
N ALA A 19 -4.35 21.39 6.08
CA ALA A 19 -4.96 21.43 7.40
C ALA A 19 -4.36 20.42 8.40
N VAL A 20 -3.95 19.23 7.93
CA VAL A 20 -3.55 18.13 8.83
C VAL A 20 -2.18 17.55 8.48
N ILE A 21 -1.94 17.20 7.22
CA ILE A 21 -0.77 16.39 6.86
C ILE A 21 0.53 17.20 6.92
N ALA A 22 0.54 18.42 6.37
CA ALA A 22 1.71 19.29 6.34
C ALA A 22 2.14 19.73 7.75
N PRO A 23 1.22 20.17 8.66
CA PRO A 23 1.57 20.45 10.05
C PRO A 23 2.18 19.25 10.79
N ASN A 24 1.73 18.03 10.49
CA ASN A 24 2.23 16.81 11.13
C ASN A 24 3.53 16.27 10.52
N ALA A 25 3.93 16.72 9.33
CA ALA A 25 4.97 16.07 8.53
C ALA A 25 6.33 15.99 9.23
N GLU A 26 6.78 17.09 9.85
CA GLU A 26 8.08 17.14 10.54
C GLU A 26 8.13 16.19 11.73
N ARG A 27 7.07 16.18 12.56
CA ARG A 27 6.95 15.29 13.72
C ARG A 27 6.95 13.83 13.29
N VAL A 28 6.16 13.50 12.27
CA VAL A 28 6.07 12.15 11.70
C VAL A 28 7.44 11.69 11.24
N ASP A 29 8.19 12.52 10.51
CA ASP A 29 9.51 12.14 10.01
C ASP A 29 10.56 12.00 11.12
N ARG A 30 10.74 13.05 11.94
CA ARG A 30 11.79 13.09 12.98
C ARG A 30 11.62 12.05 14.08
N GLU A 31 10.38 11.78 14.47
CA GLU A 31 10.09 10.86 15.58
C GLU A 31 9.75 9.45 15.10
N GLY A 32 9.64 9.22 13.78
CA GLY A 32 9.24 7.93 13.21
C GLY A 32 7.82 7.49 13.63
N VAL A 33 6.97 8.43 14.03
CA VAL A 33 5.61 8.12 14.52
C VAL A 33 4.70 7.78 13.35
N PHE A 34 4.10 6.59 13.38
CA PHE A 34 3.18 6.12 12.34
C PHE A 34 2.07 7.16 12.07
N PRO A 35 1.80 7.55 10.80
CA PRO A 35 0.94 8.69 10.45
C PRO A 35 -0.55 8.35 10.51
N ARG A 36 -1.00 7.78 11.64
CA ARG A 36 -2.38 7.33 11.88
C ARG A 36 -3.37 8.48 11.70
N GLU A 37 -3.07 9.62 12.31
CA GLU A 37 -3.88 10.84 12.29
C GLU A 37 -4.09 11.38 10.86
N ASN A 38 -3.02 11.40 10.07
CA ASN A 38 -3.08 11.83 8.67
C ASN A 38 -3.99 10.91 7.84
N LEU A 39 -3.88 9.59 8.04
CA LEU A 39 -4.70 8.59 7.36
C LEU A 39 -6.17 8.63 7.81
N GLU A 40 -6.44 8.97 9.07
CA GLU A 40 -7.80 9.18 9.58
C GLU A 40 -8.44 10.44 9.03
N ALA A 41 -7.67 11.52 8.83
CA ALA A 41 -8.15 12.72 8.15
C ALA A 41 -8.54 12.43 6.70
N LEU A 42 -7.72 11.67 5.97
CA LEU A 42 -8.04 11.20 4.62
C LEU A 42 -9.28 10.29 4.62
N ALA A 43 -9.40 9.40 5.59
CA ALA A 43 -10.54 8.48 5.71
C ALA A 43 -11.88 9.19 5.88
N ARG A 44 -11.93 10.23 6.74
CA ARG A 44 -13.14 11.01 7.01
C ARG A 44 -13.73 11.63 5.74
N GLU A 45 -12.86 12.04 4.82
CA GLU A 45 -13.24 12.61 3.52
C GLU A 45 -13.35 11.57 2.39
N GLY A 46 -13.21 10.28 2.72
CA GLY A 46 -13.38 9.14 1.80
C GLY A 46 -12.14 8.77 0.97
N TRP A 47 -11.00 9.45 1.13
CA TRP A 47 -9.82 9.22 0.29
C TRP A 47 -9.19 7.84 0.48
N ASN A 48 -9.31 7.24 1.65
CA ASN A 48 -8.87 5.85 1.87
C ASN A 48 -9.64 4.82 1.02
N GLY A 49 -10.79 5.21 0.46
CA GLY A 49 -11.56 4.41 -0.48
C GLY A 49 -11.58 4.99 -1.90
N VAL A 50 -10.55 5.73 -2.32
CA VAL A 50 -10.57 6.50 -3.59
C VAL A 50 -10.96 5.67 -4.82
N LEU A 51 -10.44 4.44 -4.93
CA LEU A 51 -10.74 3.51 -6.04
C LEU A 51 -11.94 2.58 -5.77
N LEU A 52 -12.48 2.60 -4.56
CA LEU A 52 -13.59 1.73 -4.20
C LEU A 52 -14.89 2.28 -4.78
N PRO A 53 -15.82 1.43 -5.23
CA PRO A 53 -17.19 1.84 -5.59
C PRO A 53 -17.90 2.54 -4.42
N GLU A 54 -18.84 3.43 -4.73
CA GLU A 54 -19.64 4.13 -3.72
C GLU A 54 -20.45 3.14 -2.86
N GLU A 55 -20.93 2.03 -3.41
CA GLU A 55 -21.66 1.00 -2.64
C GLU A 55 -20.82 0.36 -1.52
N LEU A 56 -19.49 0.39 -1.64
CA LEU A 56 -18.53 -0.07 -0.64
C LEU A 56 -18.02 1.06 0.25
N GLY A 57 -18.61 2.26 0.14
CA GLY A 57 -18.17 3.45 0.85
C GLY A 57 -16.93 4.10 0.27
N GLY A 58 -16.64 3.91 -1.02
CA GLY A 58 -15.54 4.59 -1.70
C GLY A 58 -15.93 5.95 -2.30
N LEU A 59 -15.06 6.46 -3.17
CA LEU A 59 -15.31 7.66 -3.98
C LEU A 59 -15.59 7.35 -5.46
N GLY A 60 -15.45 6.10 -5.90
CA GLY A 60 -15.67 5.69 -7.30
C GLY A 60 -14.73 6.39 -8.31
N LEU A 61 -13.58 6.88 -7.86
CA LEU A 61 -12.63 7.61 -8.68
C LEU A 61 -11.65 6.66 -9.38
N GLY A 62 -10.89 7.18 -10.34
CA GLY A 62 -9.94 6.43 -11.14
C GLY A 62 -8.50 6.54 -10.65
N HIS A 63 -7.61 5.87 -11.38
CA HIS A 63 -6.17 5.87 -11.07
C HIS A 63 -5.51 7.24 -11.25
N VAL A 64 -6.08 8.13 -12.08
CA VAL A 64 -5.58 9.50 -12.25
C VAL A 64 -5.81 10.30 -10.97
N GLU A 65 -7.01 10.25 -10.40
CA GLU A 65 -7.32 10.95 -9.15
C GLU A 65 -6.57 10.34 -7.96
N PHE A 66 -6.38 9.02 -7.94
CA PHE A 66 -5.49 8.37 -6.98
C PHE A 66 -4.05 8.88 -7.08
N ALA A 67 -3.53 9.04 -8.30
CA ALA A 67 -2.19 9.60 -8.53
C ALA A 67 -2.09 11.06 -8.06
N ILE A 68 -3.10 11.89 -8.37
CA ILE A 68 -3.18 13.29 -7.89
C ILE A 68 -3.17 13.33 -6.36
N ALA A 69 -4.00 12.51 -5.70
CA ALA A 69 -4.05 12.47 -4.24
C ALA A 69 -2.70 12.05 -3.65
N THR A 70 -2.09 11.01 -4.20
CA THR A 70 -0.77 10.52 -3.77
C THR A 70 0.32 11.58 -3.94
N GLU A 71 0.29 12.32 -5.05
CA GLU A 71 1.22 13.42 -5.33
C GLU A 71 1.09 14.54 -4.28
N GLU A 72 -0.12 15.03 -4.03
CA GLU A 72 -0.36 16.12 -3.06
C GLU A 72 0.01 15.69 -1.63
N ILE A 73 -0.30 14.46 -1.23
CA ILE A 73 0.12 13.92 0.07
C ILE A 73 1.65 13.82 0.14
N GLY A 74 2.29 13.30 -0.91
CA GLY A 74 3.74 13.07 -0.97
C GLY A 74 4.56 14.36 -0.95
N ARG A 75 4.03 15.45 -1.51
CA ARG A 75 4.63 16.79 -1.43
C ARG A 75 4.78 17.29 0.00
N ALA A 76 3.90 16.86 0.90
CA ALA A 76 3.94 17.24 2.31
C ALA A 76 4.61 16.17 3.20
N CYS A 77 4.24 14.90 3.06
CA CYS A 77 4.73 13.82 3.91
C CYS A 77 4.86 12.50 3.13
N ALA A 78 6.09 12.17 2.75
CA ALA A 78 6.40 10.95 2.00
C ALA A 78 6.00 9.66 2.75
N SER A 79 6.18 9.61 4.08
CA SER A 79 5.74 8.46 4.90
C SER A 79 4.24 8.22 4.81
N THR A 80 3.44 9.29 4.86
CA THR A 80 1.98 9.20 4.74
C THR A 80 1.58 8.71 3.34
N ALA A 81 2.21 9.25 2.30
CA ALA A 81 1.93 8.85 0.92
C ALA A 81 2.24 7.37 0.68
N LEU A 82 3.37 6.86 1.18
CA LEU A 82 3.73 5.45 1.02
C LEU A 82 2.74 4.53 1.75
N VAL A 83 2.36 4.85 2.99
CA VAL A 83 1.33 4.07 3.71
C VAL A 83 -0.01 4.11 2.98
N TYR A 84 -0.40 5.28 2.48
CA TYR A 84 -1.64 5.46 1.72
C TYR A 84 -1.67 4.59 0.46
N VAL A 85 -0.61 4.61 -0.35
CA VAL A 85 -0.52 3.77 -1.57
C VAL A 85 -0.64 2.28 -1.26
N MET A 86 0.05 1.82 -0.22
CA MET A 86 -0.01 0.41 0.19
C MET A 86 -1.40 0.00 0.67
N HIS A 87 -2.09 0.91 1.36
CA HIS A 87 -3.48 0.71 1.77
C HIS A 87 -4.43 0.63 0.57
N ILE A 88 -4.37 1.60 -0.35
CA ILE A 88 -5.24 1.62 -1.54
C ILE A 88 -5.05 0.35 -2.35
N GLY A 89 -3.80 -0.07 -2.53
CA GLY A 89 -3.49 -1.32 -3.20
C GLY A 89 -4.15 -2.51 -2.50
N ALA A 90 -3.97 -2.68 -1.20
CA ALA A 90 -4.55 -3.79 -0.44
C ALA A 90 -6.08 -3.81 -0.51
N ALA A 91 -6.72 -2.64 -0.38
CA ALA A 91 -8.16 -2.48 -0.53
C ALA A 91 -8.65 -2.85 -1.94
N GLN A 92 -7.94 -2.42 -2.98
CA GLN A 92 -8.28 -2.73 -4.36
C GLN A 92 -8.22 -4.23 -4.66
N THR A 93 -7.27 -4.98 -4.10
CA THR A 93 -7.23 -6.44 -4.26
C THR A 93 -8.46 -7.12 -3.65
N ILE A 94 -8.89 -6.70 -2.46
CA ILE A 94 -10.12 -7.23 -1.86
C ILE A 94 -11.35 -6.83 -2.69
N ALA A 95 -11.38 -5.62 -3.25
CA ALA A 95 -12.48 -5.15 -4.07
C ALA A 95 -12.64 -5.99 -5.36
N LEU A 96 -11.53 -6.30 -6.01
CA LEU A 96 -11.52 -7.06 -7.28
C LEU A 96 -11.81 -8.55 -7.08
N TYR A 97 -11.33 -9.14 -6.00
CA TYR A 97 -11.28 -10.60 -5.88
C TYR A 97 -11.87 -11.18 -4.60
N GLY A 98 -12.20 -10.34 -3.61
CA GLY A 98 -12.85 -10.76 -2.38
C GLY A 98 -14.32 -11.11 -2.61
N ASN A 99 -14.84 -11.99 -1.75
CA ASN A 99 -16.28 -12.23 -1.67
C ASN A 99 -16.99 -11.12 -0.88
N ASP A 100 -18.32 -11.17 -0.82
CA ASP A 100 -19.13 -10.12 -0.18
C ASP A 100 -18.83 -9.97 1.31
N ASP A 101 -18.64 -11.07 2.04
CA ASP A 101 -18.25 -11.04 3.46
C ASP A 101 -16.89 -10.34 3.67
N GLN A 102 -15.93 -10.56 2.77
CA GLN A 102 -14.62 -9.91 2.83
C GLN A 102 -14.70 -8.42 2.50
N LYS A 103 -15.48 -8.04 1.49
CA LYS A 103 -15.70 -6.63 1.15
C LYS A 103 -16.40 -5.90 2.30
N GLU A 104 -17.40 -6.52 2.89
CA GLU A 104 -18.12 -5.98 4.06
C GLU A 104 -17.17 -5.75 5.24
N ARG A 105 -16.38 -6.77 5.60
CA ARG A 105 -15.49 -6.71 6.77
C ARG A 105 -14.31 -5.76 6.61
N TRP A 106 -13.71 -5.69 5.43
CA TRP A 106 -12.41 -5.04 5.25
C TRP A 106 -12.46 -3.73 4.47
N LEU A 107 -13.46 -3.52 3.61
CA LEU A 107 -13.52 -2.33 2.75
C LEU A 107 -14.45 -1.26 3.28
N ARG A 108 -15.68 -1.61 3.70
CA ARG A 108 -16.60 -0.61 4.28
C ARG A 108 -16.03 0.17 5.46
N PRO A 109 -15.20 -0.41 6.35
CA PRO A 109 -14.60 0.35 7.44
C PRO A 109 -13.51 1.34 7.01
N ALA A 110 -13.08 1.38 5.74
CA ALA A 110 -12.00 2.27 5.28
C ALA A 110 -12.29 3.75 5.61
N ARG A 111 -13.54 4.20 5.51
CA ARG A 111 -13.97 5.56 5.92
C ARG A 111 -13.85 5.83 7.42
N ARG A 112 -13.84 4.77 8.24
CA ARG A 112 -13.60 4.85 9.69
C ARG A 112 -12.11 4.78 10.04
N GLY A 113 -11.24 4.89 9.04
CA GLY A 113 -9.80 4.91 9.23
C GLY A 113 -9.17 3.53 9.31
N LEU A 114 -9.85 2.45 8.92
CA LEU A 114 -9.26 1.11 8.91
C LEU A 114 -8.19 1.00 7.80
N ILE A 115 -6.98 0.56 8.15
CA ILE A 115 -5.82 0.51 7.24
C ILE A 115 -5.37 -0.92 6.98
N GLY A 116 -5.22 -1.21 5.70
CA GLY A 116 -4.63 -2.44 5.20
C GLY A 116 -3.23 -2.24 4.68
N THR A 117 -2.52 -3.35 4.46
CA THR A 117 -1.24 -3.34 3.74
C THR A 117 -1.03 -4.61 2.94
N TYR A 118 -0.09 -4.57 2.00
CA TYR A 118 0.45 -5.76 1.35
C TYR A 118 1.67 -6.28 2.08
N SER A 119 1.74 -7.60 2.19
CA SER A 119 2.88 -8.29 2.76
C SER A 119 3.28 -9.44 1.81
N THR A 120 4.23 -9.14 0.93
CA THR A 120 4.58 -9.99 -0.22
C THR A 120 6.03 -10.44 -0.15
N SER A 121 6.95 -9.48 -0.10
CA SER A 121 8.40 -9.69 -0.18
C SER A 121 8.95 -10.52 0.98
N GLU A 122 9.92 -11.38 0.68
CA GLU A 122 10.66 -12.18 1.65
C GLU A 122 12.16 -11.94 1.48
N LYS A 123 12.92 -12.04 2.58
CA LYS A 123 14.38 -11.88 2.52
C LYS A 123 15.02 -12.82 1.51
N ALA A 124 14.50 -14.04 1.42
CA ALA A 124 15.00 -15.07 0.52
C ALA A 124 14.56 -14.87 -0.95
N SER A 125 13.46 -14.17 -1.23
CA SER A 125 12.98 -13.94 -2.60
C SER A 125 13.71 -12.79 -3.30
N GLY A 126 14.30 -11.87 -2.54
CA GLY A 126 14.88 -10.64 -3.09
C GLY A 126 13.85 -9.87 -3.93
N GLY A 127 14.23 -9.47 -5.14
CA GLY A 127 13.35 -8.79 -6.09
C GLY A 127 12.31 -9.67 -6.80
N HIS A 128 12.36 -11.00 -6.61
CA HIS A 128 11.45 -11.94 -7.26
C HIS A 128 10.12 -12.09 -6.51
N TRP A 129 9.34 -11.02 -6.48
CA TRP A 129 8.09 -10.93 -5.69
C TRP A 129 6.98 -11.91 -6.14
N TRP A 130 7.06 -12.46 -7.35
CA TRP A 130 6.14 -13.48 -7.88
C TRP A 130 6.38 -14.89 -7.30
N PHE A 131 7.38 -15.06 -6.43
CA PHE A 131 7.72 -16.32 -5.77
C PHE A 131 7.88 -16.12 -4.26
N ASN A 132 7.41 -17.08 -3.48
CA ASN A 132 7.50 -17.09 -2.01
C ASN A 132 7.98 -18.44 -1.51
N PHE A 133 8.77 -18.41 -0.43
CA PHE A 133 9.16 -19.59 0.35
C PHE A 133 8.14 -19.92 1.43
N SER A 134 7.46 -18.91 2.00
CA SER A 134 6.39 -19.16 2.96
C SER A 134 5.22 -19.89 2.30
N GLU A 135 4.58 -20.76 3.07
CA GLU A 135 3.40 -21.52 2.66
C GLU A 135 2.38 -21.55 3.81
N ALA A 136 1.11 -21.34 3.47
CA ALA A 136 0.01 -21.53 4.40
C ALA A 136 -0.41 -23.01 4.39
N LYS A 137 -0.44 -23.67 5.55
CA LYS A 137 -0.89 -25.06 5.67
C LYS A 137 -2.40 -25.09 5.95
N ARG A 138 -3.16 -25.93 5.23
CA ARG A 138 -4.59 -26.13 5.53
C ARG A 138 -4.77 -26.83 6.88
N ASP A 139 -5.70 -26.32 7.69
CA ASP A 139 -6.14 -26.88 8.98
C ASP A 139 -7.67 -26.82 9.07
N GLY A 140 -8.34 -27.90 8.67
CA GLY A 140 -9.80 -27.93 8.53
C GLY A 140 -10.30 -26.90 7.49
N ASP A 141 -11.15 -25.98 7.95
CA ASP A 141 -11.70 -24.87 7.16
C ASP A 141 -10.80 -23.61 7.16
N ASP A 142 -9.75 -23.60 7.98
CA ASP A 142 -8.81 -22.51 8.13
C ASP A 142 -7.44 -22.86 7.52
N TYR A 143 -6.54 -21.87 7.54
CA TYR A 143 -5.15 -21.99 7.15
C TYR A 143 -4.26 -21.50 8.27
N LEU A 144 -3.24 -22.29 8.60
CA LEU A 144 -2.14 -21.92 9.47
C LEU A 144 -1.06 -21.26 8.63
N VAL A 145 -0.85 -19.96 8.84
CA VAL A 145 0.15 -19.21 8.10
C VAL A 145 1.41 -19.05 8.94
N SER A 146 2.53 -19.56 8.44
CA SER A 146 3.87 -19.27 8.96
C SER A 146 4.63 -18.50 7.90
N ALA A 147 4.75 -17.19 8.07
CA ALA A 147 5.34 -16.32 7.06
C ALA A 147 6.28 -15.30 7.69
N ASP A 148 7.28 -14.95 6.89
CA ASP A 148 8.38 -14.11 7.30
C ASP A 148 8.65 -13.07 6.22
N LYS A 149 7.97 -11.94 6.35
CA LYS A 149 7.89 -10.93 5.32
C LYS A 149 8.85 -9.79 5.63
N SER A 150 9.46 -9.29 4.57
CA SER A 150 10.41 -8.18 4.62
C SER A 150 9.76 -6.93 4.06
N PHE A 151 10.16 -5.77 4.57
CA PHE A 151 9.71 -4.46 4.07
C PHE A 151 8.18 -4.30 4.05
N THR A 152 7.48 -4.88 5.04
CA THR A 152 6.02 -4.77 5.11
C THR A 152 5.65 -3.41 5.68
N THR A 153 5.30 -2.46 4.80
CA THR A 153 4.80 -1.15 5.22
C THR A 153 3.60 -1.34 6.15
N SER A 154 3.54 -0.55 7.22
CA SER A 154 2.53 -0.65 8.29
C SER A 154 2.61 -1.94 9.12
N ALA A 155 3.75 -2.64 9.16
CA ALA A 155 3.90 -3.81 10.03
C ALA A 155 3.65 -3.43 11.50
N GLY A 156 2.81 -4.22 12.17
CA GLY A 156 2.35 -3.97 13.54
C GLY A 156 1.41 -2.77 13.71
N LYS A 157 1.06 -2.06 12.62
CA LYS A 157 0.17 -0.89 12.63
C LYS A 157 -1.06 -1.05 11.72
N ALA A 158 -1.00 -1.96 10.75
CA ALA A 158 -2.13 -2.27 9.88
C ALA A 158 -3.20 -3.07 10.63
N ASP A 159 -4.47 -2.75 10.37
CA ASP A 159 -5.64 -3.49 10.86
C ASP A 159 -5.82 -4.81 10.12
N TYR A 160 -5.31 -4.92 8.88
CA TYR A 160 -5.27 -6.18 8.14
C TYR A 160 -4.11 -6.24 7.16
N TYR A 161 -3.71 -7.48 6.83
CA TYR A 161 -2.66 -7.77 5.88
C TYR A 161 -3.23 -8.58 4.72
N VAL A 162 -2.98 -8.13 3.51
CA VAL A 162 -3.10 -8.95 2.30
C VAL A 162 -1.75 -9.65 2.11
N LEU A 163 -1.67 -10.87 2.64
CA LEU A 163 -0.45 -11.66 2.77
C LEU A 163 -0.35 -12.65 1.61
N GLN A 164 0.75 -12.62 0.88
CA GLN A 164 1.03 -13.55 -0.22
C GLN A 164 1.85 -14.73 0.30
N THR A 165 1.50 -15.95 -0.06
CA THR A 165 2.34 -17.12 0.19
C THR A 165 2.35 -18.03 -1.04
N ARG A 166 3.22 -19.02 -1.05
CA ARG A 166 3.04 -20.17 -1.92
C ARG A 166 1.71 -20.84 -1.61
N THR A 167 1.02 -21.29 -2.66
CA THR A 167 -0.23 -22.04 -2.54
C THR A 167 0.06 -23.40 -1.91
N PRO A 168 -0.71 -23.84 -0.91
CA PRO A 168 -0.54 -25.19 -0.37
C PRO A 168 -0.67 -26.27 -1.45
N GLY A 169 0.36 -27.11 -1.56
CA GLY A 169 0.45 -28.13 -2.61
C GLY A 169 0.81 -27.60 -4.02
N ALA A 170 1.39 -26.40 -4.10
CA ALA A 170 1.90 -25.80 -5.34
C ALA A 170 2.78 -26.77 -6.15
N LYS A 171 2.60 -26.77 -7.47
CA LYS A 171 3.41 -27.56 -8.41
C LYS A 171 4.51 -26.73 -9.05
N GLY A 172 4.32 -25.40 -9.11
CA GLY A 172 5.30 -24.45 -9.61
C GLY A 172 5.60 -23.32 -8.62
N PRO A 173 6.74 -22.63 -8.77
CA PRO A 173 7.13 -21.51 -7.92
C PRO A 173 6.17 -20.31 -8.03
N THR A 174 5.43 -20.18 -9.13
CA THR A 174 4.48 -19.08 -9.37
C THR A 174 3.08 -19.35 -8.84
N ASP A 175 2.83 -20.54 -8.27
CA ASP A 175 1.52 -20.89 -7.70
C ASP A 175 1.36 -20.19 -6.35
N ILE A 176 0.88 -18.94 -6.37
CA ILE A 176 0.74 -18.10 -5.18
C ILE A 176 -0.72 -17.97 -4.73
N SER A 177 -0.92 -17.80 -3.44
CA SER A 177 -2.22 -17.53 -2.82
C SER A 177 -2.13 -16.28 -1.96
N PHE A 178 -3.20 -15.50 -1.95
CA PHE A 178 -3.35 -14.37 -1.04
C PHE A 178 -4.33 -14.71 0.08
N PHE A 179 -3.97 -14.29 1.29
CA PHE A 179 -4.75 -14.43 2.51
C PHE A 179 -5.02 -13.05 3.10
N ILE A 180 -6.23 -12.85 3.62
CA ILE A 180 -6.52 -11.68 4.44
C ILE A 180 -6.31 -12.09 5.89
N VAL A 181 -5.33 -11.47 6.55
CA VAL A 181 -4.99 -11.74 7.94
C VAL A 181 -5.39 -10.52 8.77
N ASP A 182 -6.23 -10.75 9.78
CA ASP A 182 -6.58 -9.73 10.77
C ASP A 182 -5.32 -9.32 11.55
N GLY A 183 -4.98 -8.03 11.52
CA GLY A 183 -3.78 -7.48 12.14
C GLY A 183 -3.78 -7.50 13.66
N LYS A 184 -4.94 -7.75 14.28
CA LYS A 184 -5.07 -7.92 15.74
C LYS A 184 -4.88 -9.36 16.20
N ARG A 185 -4.66 -10.31 15.27
CA ARG A 185 -4.44 -11.71 15.66
C ARG A 185 -3.14 -11.86 16.45
N PRO A 186 -3.16 -12.66 17.54
CA PRO A 186 -1.94 -13.03 18.25
C PRO A 186 -0.92 -13.68 17.30
N GLY A 187 0.36 -13.39 17.53
CA GLY A 187 1.47 -13.92 16.75
C GLY A 187 2.01 -12.95 15.68
N ILE A 188 1.30 -11.89 15.30
CA ILE A 188 1.88 -10.93 14.35
C ILE A 188 2.93 -10.08 15.08
N GLU A 189 4.19 -10.26 14.70
CA GLU A 189 5.33 -9.55 15.25
C GLU A 189 5.94 -8.64 14.18
N ALA A 190 6.12 -7.36 14.53
CA ALA A 190 6.76 -6.38 13.69
C ALA A 190 8.18 -6.09 14.20
N GLY A 191 9.17 -6.22 13.32
CA GLY A 191 10.55 -5.85 13.57
C GLY A 191 10.74 -4.32 13.52
N ARG A 192 11.85 -3.86 14.10
CA ARG A 192 12.25 -2.45 14.05
C ARG A 192 12.48 -2.00 12.61
N TRP A 193 11.98 -0.82 12.28
CA TRP A 193 12.27 -0.12 11.03
C TRP A 193 13.23 1.02 11.32
N ASP A 194 14.34 1.06 10.59
CA ASP A 194 15.37 2.10 10.69
C ASP A 194 15.93 2.33 9.29
N ALA A 195 15.55 3.45 8.67
CA ALA A 195 15.82 3.74 7.27
C ALA A 195 16.22 5.20 7.08
N LEU A 196 16.88 5.50 5.96
CA LEU A 196 17.36 6.85 5.63
C LEU A 196 16.22 7.87 5.49
N GLY A 197 15.05 7.43 5.06
CA GLY A 197 13.85 8.25 4.91
C GLY A 197 12.59 7.39 5.06
N VAL A 198 11.42 8.02 4.95
CA VAL A 198 10.11 7.37 5.18
C VAL A 198 10.07 6.58 6.50
N GLN A 199 10.63 7.19 7.56
CA GLN A 199 10.88 6.54 8.86
C GLN A 199 9.59 6.13 9.59
N ALA A 200 8.49 6.84 9.32
CA ALA A 200 7.20 6.59 9.98
C ALA A 200 6.31 5.53 9.31
N THR A 201 6.85 4.75 8.39
CA THR A 201 6.06 3.73 7.67
C THR A 201 5.90 2.43 8.44
N ALA A 202 6.68 2.21 9.51
CA ALA A 202 6.78 0.92 10.20
C ALA A 202 7.03 -0.25 9.21
N ALA A 203 7.88 -0.04 8.19
CA ALA A 203 8.16 -1.03 7.15
C ALA A 203 9.11 -2.17 7.59
N GLY A 204 9.02 -2.55 8.86
CA GLY A 204 9.83 -3.59 9.44
C GLY A 204 9.55 -4.98 8.86
N ARG A 205 10.32 -5.95 9.35
CA ARG A 205 10.01 -7.37 9.18
C ARG A 205 8.64 -7.66 9.79
N SER A 206 7.80 -8.42 9.12
CA SER A 206 6.55 -8.91 9.71
C SER A 206 6.61 -10.43 9.75
N SER A 207 6.61 -11.01 10.94
CA SER A 207 6.49 -12.46 11.12
C SER A 207 5.12 -12.81 11.68
N ALA A 208 4.54 -13.87 11.12
CA ALA A 208 3.43 -14.58 11.73
C ALA A 208 3.94 -16.01 11.99
N PRO A 209 4.08 -16.45 13.26
CA PRO A 209 4.34 -17.83 13.58
C PRO A 209 3.12 -18.67 13.19
N SER A 210 3.34 -19.97 13.05
CA SER A 210 2.44 -21.00 12.52
C SER A 210 1.00 -21.07 13.06
N ALA A 211 0.59 -20.22 14.01
CA ALA A 211 -0.73 -20.23 14.63
C ALA A 211 -1.71 -19.18 14.09
N THR A 212 -1.31 -18.30 13.16
CA THR A 212 -2.23 -17.28 12.66
C THR A 212 -3.23 -17.89 11.68
N ARG A 213 -4.45 -18.16 12.17
CA ARG A 213 -5.56 -18.66 11.35
C ARG A 213 -5.99 -17.61 10.33
N ALA A 214 -5.86 -17.93 9.05
CA ALA A 214 -6.43 -17.17 7.96
C ALA A 214 -7.52 -18.00 7.27
N ARG A 215 -8.65 -17.37 6.90
CA ARG A 215 -9.59 -18.02 6.00
C ARG A 215 -9.10 -17.82 4.56
N ARG A 216 -9.09 -18.89 3.77
CA ARG A 216 -8.85 -18.78 2.33
C ARG A 216 -10.02 -18.03 1.71
N SER A 217 -9.73 -16.95 1.02
CA SER A 217 -10.65 -16.42 0.02
C SER A 217 -10.83 -17.49 -1.05
N PRO A 218 -12.05 -17.97 -1.35
CA PRO A 218 -12.27 -18.71 -2.58
C PRO A 218 -12.12 -17.72 -3.72
N TRP A 219 -10.88 -17.52 -4.17
CA TRP A 219 -10.60 -16.89 -5.45
C TRP A 219 -11.39 -17.69 -6.49
N GLY A 220 -12.11 -16.99 -7.38
CA GLY A 220 -12.67 -17.61 -8.58
C GLY A 220 -11.64 -18.52 -9.23
N ARG A 221 -12.08 -19.68 -9.74
CA ARG A 221 -11.19 -20.71 -10.31
C ARG A 221 -10.10 -20.07 -11.18
N PRO A 222 -8.85 -20.57 -11.16
CA PRO A 222 -7.81 -20.05 -12.04
C PRO A 222 -8.27 -20.20 -13.49
N THR A 223 -8.58 -19.11 -14.16
CA THR A 223 -8.39 -19.05 -15.60
C THR A 223 -6.89 -19.12 -15.78
N THR A 224 -6.39 -20.30 -16.14
CA THR A 224 -5.02 -20.48 -16.63
C THR A 224 -4.85 -19.65 -17.90
N SER A 225 -4.53 -18.36 -17.79
CA SER A 225 -4.05 -17.60 -18.93
C SER A 225 -2.60 -18.01 -19.14
N ARG A 226 -2.36 -18.93 -20.08
CA ARG A 226 -1.08 -18.97 -20.81
C ARG A 226 -0.90 -17.62 -21.50
N ALA A 227 -0.29 -16.66 -20.81
CA ALA A 227 0.24 -15.45 -21.41
C ALA A 227 1.71 -15.68 -21.76
N SER A 228 1.96 -16.68 -22.61
CA SER A 228 3.23 -16.80 -23.33
C SER A 228 3.00 -16.20 -24.72
N GLY A 229 3.44 -14.94 -24.91
CA GLY A 229 3.56 -14.34 -26.24
C GLY A 229 2.92 -12.97 -26.39
N SER A 230 3.58 -11.92 -25.91
CA SER A 230 3.52 -10.58 -26.53
C SER A 230 4.57 -9.59 -26.01
N ALA A 231 5.35 -9.90 -24.97
CA ALA A 231 6.46 -9.07 -24.53
C ALA A 231 7.74 -9.33 -25.37
N ASN A 232 7.68 -9.10 -26.68
CA ASN A 232 8.88 -8.93 -27.49
C ASN A 232 8.56 -8.09 -28.73
N ARG A 233 8.29 -6.80 -28.53
CA ARG A 233 8.24 -5.78 -29.59
C ARG A 233 8.22 -4.38 -28.97
N SER A 234 9.35 -3.96 -28.40
CA SER A 234 9.70 -2.53 -28.23
C SER A 234 11.12 -2.35 -27.66
N SER A 235 12.08 -3.18 -28.07
CA SER A 235 13.49 -2.96 -27.82
C SER A 235 14.18 -2.70 -29.16
N ASP A 236 13.92 -1.51 -29.72
CA ASP A 236 14.75 -0.88 -30.74
C ASP A 236 14.36 0.59 -30.87
N CYS A 237 15.13 1.45 -30.20
CA CYS A 237 15.47 2.80 -30.64
C CYS A 237 16.45 3.38 -29.62
N ARG A 238 17.74 3.09 -29.82
CA ARG A 238 18.82 3.86 -29.20
C ARG A 238 18.99 5.18 -29.95
N SER A 239 19.38 6.18 -29.17
CA SER A 239 20.18 7.37 -29.52
C SER A 239 19.63 8.37 -30.54
N SER A 240 19.13 9.49 -30.02
CA SER A 240 19.50 10.82 -30.54
C SER A 240 19.43 11.87 -29.43
N SER A 241 20.58 12.51 -29.23
CA SER A 241 20.91 13.74 -28.49
C SER A 241 19.79 14.76 -28.21
N SER A 242 19.71 15.23 -26.96
CA SER A 242 19.81 16.65 -26.56
C SER A 242 19.59 16.85 -25.04
N ARG A 243 20.56 17.47 -24.35
CA ARG A 243 20.35 18.27 -23.11
C ARG A 243 19.75 19.63 -23.53
N PRO A 244 19.12 20.49 -22.68
CA PRO A 244 19.28 20.71 -21.22
C PRO A 244 17.91 20.72 -20.47
N ALA A 245 17.70 21.03 -19.18
CA ALA A 245 18.33 21.96 -18.24
C ALA A 245 18.10 21.54 -16.78
N GLU A 246 19.08 21.87 -15.93
CA GLU A 246 19.02 21.81 -14.48
C GLU A 246 18.01 22.83 -13.93
N SER A 247 17.13 22.41 -13.03
CA SER A 247 16.21 23.29 -12.30
C SER A 247 16.78 23.65 -10.92
N GLU A 248 16.86 24.95 -10.67
CA GLU A 248 17.25 25.70 -9.45
C GLU A 248 17.06 25.02 -8.08
N PRO A 249 18.04 25.13 -7.17
CA PRO A 249 17.82 24.96 -5.74
C PRO A 249 17.58 26.31 -5.02
N ALA A 250 16.60 26.30 -4.12
CA ALA A 250 16.55 27.03 -2.85
C ALA A 250 17.10 28.48 -2.82
N ARG A 251 16.33 29.44 -3.36
CA ARG A 251 16.43 30.86 -2.98
C ARG A 251 15.21 31.27 -2.14
N ALA A 252 15.21 30.94 -0.85
CA ALA A 252 14.23 31.50 0.09
C ALA A 252 14.66 31.46 1.58
N ARG A 253 15.95 31.26 1.91
CA ARG A 253 16.40 31.24 3.32
C ARG A 253 17.74 31.93 3.57
N THR A 254 17.93 33.13 3.03
CA THR A 254 19.17 33.89 3.27
C THR A 254 18.99 35.40 3.44
N GLU A 255 17.81 35.90 3.80
CA GLU A 255 17.60 37.34 4.03
C GLU A 255 17.23 37.75 5.46
N GLU A 256 17.17 36.83 6.44
CA GLU A 256 16.81 37.19 7.83
C GLU A 256 17.90 36.90 8.87
N ARG A 257 19.17 37.06 8.50
CA ARG A 257 20.26 36.91 9.47
C ARG A 257 21.40 37.88 9.19
N ASN A 258 21.10 39.17 9.32
CA ASN A 258 22.06 40.25 9.54
C ASN A 258 21.33 41.52 10.03
N HIS A 259 20.85 41.49 11.27
CA HIS A 259 20.68 42.67 12.13
C HIS A 259 20.61 42.18 13.58
N GLU A 260 21.77 42.13 14.22
CA GLU A 260 22.05 42.40 15.65
C GLU A 260 23.54 42.20 15.92
#